data_AF-A0A933KYZ7-F1
#
_entry.id   AF-A0A933KYZ7-F1
#
_cell.length_a   1.000
_cell.length_b   1.000
_cell.length_c   1.000
_cell.angle_alpha   90.00
_cell.angle_beta   90.00
_cell.angle_gamma   90.00
#
_symmetry.space_group_name_H-M   'P 1'
#
loop_
_entity.id
_entity.type
_entity.pdbx_description
1 polymer ?
#
loop_
_entity_poly.entity_id
_entity_poly.type
_entity_poly.pdbx_seq_one_letter_code
_entity_poly.pdbx_strand_id
1 'polypeptide(L)' 'MQFGGRYRFGAARQAVWAALNDAAILKAVIPGCEAIAWTGPATLELRIKVNFGLVHPVFADWN' A
#
# COMPACT_ATOMS: atom_id res chain seq x y z
N MET A 1 10.19 -15.80 4.18
CA MET A 1 9.16 -15.98 3.12
C MET A 1 9.52 -15.09 1.95
N GLN A 2 9.32 -15.55 0.72
CA GLN A 2 9.55 -14.74 -0.48
C GLN A 2 8.21 -14.63 -1.21
N PHE A 3 7.57 -13.46 -1.10
CA PHE A 3 6.39 -13.13 -1.88
C PHE A 3 6.84 -12.32 -3.08
N GLY A 4 6.56 -12.81 -4.28
CA GLY A 4 6.93 -12.17 -5.53
C GLY A 4 5.99 -12.58 -6.65
N GLY A 5 5.71 -11.65 -7.54
CA GLY A 5 4.86 -11.85 -8.70
C GLY A 5 5.18 -10.85 -9.79
N ARG A 6 4.67 -11.08 -11.00
CA ARG A 6 4.77 -10.13 -12.11
C ARG A 6 3.40 -10.03 -12.75
N TYR A 7 2.98 -8.81 -13.03
CA TYR A 7 1.75 -8.51 -13.74
C TYR A 7 2.03 -7.54 -14.88
N ARG A 8 1.34 -7.71 -16.01
CA ARG A 8 1.43 -6.81 -17.15
C ARG A 8 0.25 -5.86 -17.13
N PHE A 9 0.53 -4.57 -17.05
CA PHE A 9 -0.47 -3.52 -17.21
C PHE A 9 -0.58 -3.13 -18.69
N GLY A 10 -1.81 -2.85 -19.15
CA GLY A 10 -2.05 -2.25 -20.46
C GLY A 10 -1.77 -0.74 -20.52
N ALA A 11 -1.52 -0.11 -19.38
CA ALA A 11 -1.22 1.32 -19.27
C ALA A 11 0.26 1.63 -19.56
N ALA A 12 0.55 2.90 -19.92
CA ALA A 12 1.91 3.37 -20.11
C ALA A 12 2.75 3.24 -18.82
N ARG A 13 4.04 2.89 -18.96
CA ARG A 13 4.95 2.68 -17.82
C ARG A 13 4.98 3.86 -16.84
N GLN A 14 4.97 5.09 -17.35
CA GLN A 14 4.99 6.29 -16.52
C GLN A 14 3.72 6.43 -15.68
N ALA A 15 2.56 6.08 -16.24
CA ALA A 15 1.29 6.13 -15.52
C ALA A 15 1.24 5.09 -14.40
N VAL A 16 1.74 3.87 -14.68
CA VAL A 16 1.88 2.82 -13.65
C VAL A 16 2.83 3.28 -12.54
N TRP A 17 3.98 3.86 -12.90
CA TRP A 17 4.95 4.37 -11.93
C TRP A 17 4.37 5.48 -11.05
N ALA A 18 3.67 6.45 -11.65
CA ALA A 18 3.01 7.52 -10.90
C ALA A 18 1.96 6.95 -9.93
N ALA A 19 1.13 6.02 -10.39
CA ALA A 19 0.10 5.39 -9.55
C ALA A 19 0.69 4.62 -8.36
N LEU A 20 1.83 3.94 -8.55
CA LEU A 20 2.54 3.23 -7.48
C LEU A 20 3.16 4.15 -6.42
N ASN A 21 3.25 5.46 -6.68
CA ASN A 21 3.78 6.45 -5.75
C ASN A 21 2.70 7.44 -5.26
N ASP A 22 1.44 7.25 -5.65
CA ASP A 22 0.32 8.11 -5.26
C ASP A 22 -0.38 7.52 -4.02
N ALA A 23 -0.28 8.22 -2.89
CA ALA A 23 -0.85 7.75 -1.62
C ALA A 23 -2.37 7.56 -1.68
N ALA A 24 -3.10 8.38 -2.45
CA ALA A 24 -4.56 8.26 -2.57
C ALA A 24 -4.95 7.01 -3.36
N ILE A 25 -4.23 6.74 -4.46
CA ILE A 25 -4.43 5.51 -5.26
C ILE A 25 -4.09 4.29 -4.39
N LEU A 26 -2.93 4.30 -3.72
CA LEU A 26 -2.51 3.21 -2.86
C LEU A 26 -3.53 2.94 -1.74
N LYS A 27 -4.06 3.99 -1.08
CA LYS A 27 -5.11 3.84 -0.06
C LYS A 27 -6.33 3.11 -0.59
N ALA A 28 -6.76 3.44 -1.80
CA ALA A 28 -7.97 2.88 -2.40
C ALA A 28 -7.82 1.40 -2.77
N VAL A 29 -6.60 0.95 -3.07
CA VAL A 29 -6.34 -0.42 -3.57
C VAL A 29 -5.76 -1.36 -2.52
N ILE A 30 -5.19 -0.86 -1.43
CA ILE A 30 -4.67 -1.68 -0.33
C ILE A 30 -5.83 -2.07 0.60
N PRO A 31 -6.22 -3.35 0.68
CA PRO A 31 -7.31 -3.78 1.54
C PRO A 31 -7.03 -3.45 3.01
N GLY A 32 -7.99 -2.83 3.68
CA GLY A 32 -7.87 -2.49 5.11
C GLY A 32 -6.95 -1.31 5.42
N CYS A 33 -6.50 -0.55 4.41
CA CYS A 33 -5.73 0.67 4.64
C CYS A 33 -6.59 1.77 5.30
N GLU A 34 -6.32 2.07 6.56
CA GLU A 34 -7.01 3.11 7.32
C GLU A 34 -6.36 4.48 7.06
N ALA A 35 -5.02 4.52 7.00
CA ALA A 35 -4.23 5.72 6.74
C ALA A 35 -2.96 5.40 5.94
N ILE A 36 -2.52 6.35 5.11
CA ILE A 36 -1.29 6.30 4.35
C ILE A 36 -0.84 7.72 4.01
N ALA A 37 0.44 8.04 4.21
CA ALA A 37 1.00 9.35 3.90
C ALA A 37 2.51 9.28 3.66
N TRP A 38 3.00 10.13 2.74
CA TRP A 38 4.43 10.37 2.60
C TRP A 38 4.89 11.27 3.75
N THR A 39 5.86 10.81 4.54
CA THR A 39 6.46 11.58 5.64
C THR A 39 7.92 11.98 5.36
N GLY A 40 8.46 11.54 4.22
CA GLY A 40 9.76 11.95 3.71
C GLY A 40 9.94 11.64 2.23
N PRO A 41 11.10 11.98 1.64
CA PRO A 41 11.37 11.79 0.21
C PRO A 41 11.27 10.33 -0.29
N ALA A 42 11.45 9.37 0.62
CA ALA A 42 11.33 7.95 0.34
C ALA A 42 10.68 7.18 1.51
N THR A 43 9.96 7.89 2.38
CA THR A 43 9.34 7.32 3.59
C THR A 43 7.82 7.44 3.49
N LEU A 44 7.15 6.30 3.59
CA LEU A 44 5.70 6.19 3.52
C LEU A 44 5.20 5.49 4.78
N GLU A 45 4.42 6.20 5.58
CA GLU A 45 3.78 5.66 6.78
C GLU A 45 2.39 5.14 6.45
N LEU A 46 2.02 3.99 7.01
CA LEU A 46 0.73 3.35 6.76
C LEU A 46 0.14 2.75 8.04
N ARG A 47 -1.19 2.70 8.10
CA ARG A 47 -1.96 1.94 9.10
C ARG A 47 -2.92 0.99 8.38
N ILE A 48 -2.75 -0.31 8.60
CA ILE A 48 -3.49 -1.36 7.90
C ILE A 48 -4.17 -2.28 8.92
N LYS A 49 -5.49 -2.38 8.82
CA LYS A 49 -6.29 -3.35 9.57
C LYS A 49 -6.52 -4.59 8.73
N VAL A 50 -6.03 -5.73 9.19
CA VAL A 50 -6.18 -7.00 8.47
C VAL A 50 -7.31 -7.81 9.10
N ASN A 51 -8.13 -8.43 8.26
CA ASN A 51 -9.20 -9.33 8.72
C ASN A 51 -8.72 -10.79 8.68
N PHE A 52 -8.57 -11.41 9.85
CA PHE A 52 -8.30 -12.85 9.99
C PHE A 52 -9.48 -13.59 10.64
N GLY A 53 -10.71 -13.17 10.34
CA GLY A 53 -11.92 -13.77 10.87
C GLY A 53 -12.18 -13.35 12.30
N LEU A 54 -11.66 -14.13 13.26
CA LEU A 54 -11.87 -13.89 14.70
C LEU A 54 -10.98 -12.79 15.28
N VAL A 55 -9.87 -12.46 14.60
CA VAL A 55 -8.93 -11.42 15.03
C VAL A 55 -8.74 -10.37 13.94
N HIS A 56 -8.56 -9.12 14.39
CA HIS A 56 -8.42 -7.96 13.53
C HIS A 56 -7.17 -7.15 13.92
N PRO A 57 -5.95 -7.68 13.68
CA PRO A 57 -4.73 -6.95 14.00
C PRO A 57 -4.63 -5.68 13.16
N VAL A 58 -4.06 -4.65 13.78
CA VAL A 58 -3.68 -3.42 13.09
C VAL A 58 -2.16 -3.34 13.07
N PHE A 59 -1.63 -3.19 11.86
CA PHE A 59 -0.23 -2.94 11.61
C PHE A 59 -0.07 -1.45 11.34
N ALA A 60 0.73 -0.79 12.16
CA ALA A 60 1.15 0.58 11.96
C ALA A 60 2.68 0.61 12.00
N ASP A 61 3.27 1.62 11.36
CA ASP A 61 4.72 1.82 11.45
C ASP A 61 5.14 2.08 12.91
N TRP A 62 6.33 1.60 13.29
CA TRP A 62 6.82 1.59 14.69
C TRP A 62 7.60 2.88 15.03
N ASN A 63 7.08 4.05 14.66
CA ASN A 63 7.65 5.32 15.13
C ASN A 63 7.06 5.73 16.48
#